data_AF-A0A2I0PLV0-F1
#
_entry.id   AF-A0A2I0PLV0-F1
#
_cell.length_a   1.000
_cell.length_b   1.000
_cell.length_c   1.000
_cell.angle_alpha   90.00
_cell.angle_beta   90.00
_cell.angle_gamma   90.00
#
_symmetry.space_group_name_H-M   'P 1'
#
loop_
_entity.id
_entity.type
_entity.pdbx_description
1 polymer ?
#
loop_
_entity_poly.entity_id
_entity_poly.type
_entity_poly.pdbx_seq_one_letter_code
_entity_poly.pdbx_strand_id
1 'polypeptide(L)'
;MNHYLINDNKNPLSEIFDPLRFKQLDYNETLNEEQLELAQKFQEDKIQWPEDLKISELYPGESVVIEDKFSVYKDDNGKIHRLQAICSHMGCLLVWNDAEKTWDCPCHGARFNHQGKVIHGPAVVDLKKY
;
A
#
# COMPACT_ATOMS: atom_id res chain seq x y z
N MET A 1 -0.34 20.15 -12.08
CA MET A 1 -1.25 20.87 -13.01
C MET A 1 -0.69 20.73 -14.42
N ASN A 2 -1.19 19.78 -15.21
CA ASN A 2 -0.80 19.58 -16.61
C ASN A 2 -1.71 20.45 -17.50
N HIS A 3 -1.26 21.64 -17.86
CA HIS A 3 -2.06 22.67 -18.54
C HIS A 3 -2.20 22.52 -20.08
N TYR A 4 -1.78 21.41 -20.69
CA TYR A 4 -1.58 21.34 -22.16
C TYR A 4 -2.53 20.42 -22.97
N LEU A 5 -3.67 20.00 -22.40
CA LEU A 5 -4.62 19.10 -23.07
C LEU A 5 -6.08 19.60 -23.03
N ILE A 6 -6.33 20.89 -23.30
CA ILE A 6 -7.69 21.49 -23.21
C ILE A 6 -8.25 21.93 -24.58
N ASN A 7 -7.52 21.71 -25.68
CA ASN A 7 -8.04 22.02 -27.01
C ASN A 7 -8.09 20.72 -27.81
N ASP A 8 -9.23 20.39 -28.42
CA ASP A 8 -9.50 19.25 -29.33
C ASP A 8 -8.63 19.24 -30.62
N ASN A 9 -7.53 20.00 -30.63
CA ASN A 9 -6.54 19.99 -31.69
C ASN A 9 -5.48 18.91 -31.42
N LYS A 10 -5.09 18.17 -32.45
CA LYS A 10 -3.98 17.21 -32.38
C LYS A 10 -2.72 17.92 -31.86
N ASN A 11 -2.28 17.54 -30.66
CA ASN A 11 -1.08 18.07 -30.03
C ASN A 11 0.14 17.24 -30.47
N PRO A 12 1.18 17.81 -31.09
CA PRO A 12 2.37 17.06 -31.52
C PRO A 12 3.13 16.39 -30.37
N LEU A 13 2.88 16.77 -29.12
CA LEU A 13 3.43 16.15 -27.93
C LEU A 13 2.56 15.00 -27.41
N SER A 14 1.36 14.76 -27.95
CA SER A 14 0.44 13.74 -27.44
C SER A 14 1.05 12.34 -27.47
N GLU A 15 1.82 12.01 -28.51
CA GLU A 15 2.48 10.70 -28.63
C GLU A 15 3.57 10.50 -27.56
N ILE A 16 4.31 11.56 -27.22
CA ILE A 16 5.36 11.49 -26.20
C ILE A 16 4.77 11.42 -24.80
N PHE A 17 3.64 12.09 -24.55
CA PHE A 17 2.98 12.12 -23.24
C PHE A 17 1.84 11.11 -23.08
N ASP A 18 1.61 10.24 -24.07
CA ASP A 18 0.61 9.17 -23.97
C ASP A 18 1.05 8.17 -22.87
N PRO A 19 0.27 8.00 -21.78
CA PRO A 19 0.57 7.00 -20.76
C PRO A 19 0.56 5.56 -21.31
N LEU A 20 -0.08 5.32 -22.46
CA LEU A 20 -0.11 4.04 -23.18
C LEU A 20 1.01 3.87 -24.20
N ARG A 21 1.98 4.81 -24.30
CA ARG A 21 3.11 4.72 -25.24
C ARG A 21 3.99 3.50 -25.03
N PHE A 22 3.98 2.93 -23.83
CA PHE A 22 4.65 1.67 -23.55
C PHE A 22 3.69 0.53 -23.86
N LYS A 23 4.00 -0.25 -24.91
CA LYS A 23 3.32 -1.52 -25.19
C LYS A 23 3.38 -2.37 -23.92
N GLN A 24 2.21 -2.73 -23.39
CA GLN A 24 2.09 -3.78 -22.40
C GLN A 24 2.70 -5.05 -23.01
N LEU A 25 3.85 -5.48 -22.47
CA LEU A 25 4.45 -6.74 -22.89
C LEU A 25 3.50 -7.84 -22.44
N ASP A 26 2.91 -8.57 -23.38
CA ASP A 26 2.16 -9.80 -23.11
C ASP A 26 3.13 -10.82 -22.55
N TYR A 27 3.24 -10.85 -21.22
CA TYR A 27 4.05 -11.82 -20.50
C TYR A 27 3.27 -13.14 -20.42
N ASN A 28 3.44 -13.98 -21.44
CA ASN A 28 3.05 -15.39 -21.37
C ASN A 28 4.31 -16.24 -21.22
N GLU A 29 4.88 -16.27 -20.02
CA GLU A 29 5.86 -17.28 -19.64
C GLU A 29 5.24 -18.23 -18.61
N THR A 30 5.30 -19.53 -18.89
CA THR A 30 5.01 -20.57 -17.90
C THR A 30 6.16 -20.61 -16.89
N LEU A 31 5.83 -20.56 -15.59
CA LEU A 31 6.80 -20.70 -14.51
C LEU A 31 7.60 -22.01 -14.67
N ASN A 32 8.92 -21.94 -14.59
CA ASN A 32 9.76 -23.13 -14.49
C ASN A 32 9.79 -23.69 -13.05
N GLU A 33 10.33 -24.89 -12.86
CA GLU A 33 10.30 -25.58 -11.54
C GLU A 33 11.01 -24.76 -10.44
N GLU A 34 12.10 -24.08 -10.77
CA GLU A 34 12.86 -23.25 -9.83
C GLU A 34 12.07 -22.00 -9.40
N GLN A 35 11.39 -21.33 -10.35
CA GLN A 35 10.49 -20.21 -10.07
C GLN A 35 9.27 -20.65 -9.25
N LEU A 36 8.76 -21.86 -9.48
CA LEU A 36 7.66 -22.43 -8.70
C LEU A 36 8.12 -22.76 -7.27
N GLU A 37 9.30 -23.36 -7.09
CA GLU A 37 9.85 -23.65 -5.77
C GLU A 37 10.16 -22.35 -5.00
N LEU A 38 10.70 -21.34 -5.67
CA LEU A 38 10.89 -20.01 -5.08
C LEU A 38 9.55 -19.40 -4.67
N ALA A 39 8.53 -19.43 -5.53
CA ALA A 39 7.20 -18.93 -5.20
C ALA A 39 6.57 -19.68 -4.00
N GLN A 40 6.79 -20.99 -3.88
CA GLN A 40 6.35 -21.79 -2.74
C GLN A 40 7.09 -21.39 -1.45
N LYS A 41 8.41 -21.20 -1.50
CA LYS A 41 9.20 -20.72 -0.33
C LYS A 41 8.79 -19.31 0.10
N PHE A 42 8.52 -18.41 -0.85
CA PHE A 42 7.93 -17.10 -0.55
C PHE A 42 6.53 -17.21 0.07
N GLN A 43 5.77 -18.25 -0.27
CA GLN A 43 4.50 -18.55 0.35
C GLN A 43 4.66 -19.18 1.75
N GLU A 44 5.82 -19.75 2.10
CA GLU A 44 6.14 -20.26 3.44
C GLU A 44 6.61 -19.15 4.38
N ASP A 45 7.28 -18.11 3.87
CA ASP A 45 7.59 -16.85 4.55
C ASP A 45 6.34 -15.97 4.78
N LYS A 46 5.24 -16.58 5.22
CA LYS A 46 4.06 -15.85 5.68
C LYS A 46 4.47 -15.12 6.94
N ILE A 47 4.74 -13.83 6.82
CA ILE A 47 4.72 -12.90 7.95
C ILE A 47 3.34 -13.04 8.60
N GLN A 48 3.30 -13.78 9.72
CA GLN A 48 2.10 -14.02 10.53
C GLN A 48 2.00 -12.96 11.61
N TRP A 49 0.78 -12.65 12.02
CA TRP A 49 0.54 -11.77 13.16
C TRP A 49 1.12 -12.39 14.44
N PRO A 50 1.90 -11.66 15.26
CA PRO A 50 2.38 -12.18 16.54
C PRO A 50 1.23 -12.23 17.55
N GLU A 51 0.90 -13.42 18.07
CA GLU A 51 -0.24 -13.62 18.98
C GLU A 51 -0.02 -12.98 20.36
N ASP A 52 1.24 -12.78 20.75
CA ASP A 52 1.68 -12.27 22.05
C ASP A 52 1.73 -10.73 22.14
N LEU A 53 1.38 -10.03 21.06
CA LEU A 53 1.25 -8.58 21.08
C LEU A 53 0.09 -8.12 21.95
N LYS A 54 0.42 -7.52 23.08
CA LYS A 54 -0.54 -6.85 23.98
C LYS A 54 -1.06 -5.56 23.36
N ILE A 55 -1.96 -5.69 22.39
CA ILE A 55 -2.72 -4.57 21.79
C ILE A 55 -3.72 -3.98 22.81
N SER A 56 -4.02 -4.71 23.89
CA SER A 56 -5.00 -4.32 24.91
C SER A 56 -4.68 -3.00 25.62
N GLU A 57 -3.45 -2.49 25.51
CA GLU A 57 -3.00 -1.26 26.16
C GLU A 57 -3.35 0.01 25.36
N LEU A 58 -3.79 -0.11 24.11
CA LEU A 58 -4.23 1.04 23.30
C LEU A 58 -5.58 1.59 23.79
N TYR A 59 -5.66 2.91 23.94
CA TYR A 59 -6.91 3.64 24.08
C TYR A 59 -7.57 3.88 22.70
N PRO A 60 -8.89 4.08 22.64
CA PRO A 60 -9.56 4.51 21.41
C PRO A 60 -8.89 5.77 20.83
N GLY A 61 -8.65 5.77 19.53
CA GLY A 61 -7.97 6.84 18.82
C GLY A 61 -6.45 6.67 18.73
N GLU A 62 -5.85 5.69 19.42
CA GLU A 62 -4.42 5.45 19.41
C GLU A 62 -3.99 4.42 18.36
N SER A 63 -2.74 4.55 17.93
CA SER A 63 -2.09 3.66 16.99
C SER A 63 -0.68 3.28 17.45
N VAL A 64 -0.16 2.19 16.89
CA VAL A 64 1.22 1.76 17.11
C VAL A 64 1.72 1.03 15.87
N VAL A 65 3.02 1.17 15.61
CA VAL A 65 3.77 0.35 14.65
C VAL A 65 4.63 -0.64 15.44
N ILE A 66 4.59 -1.91 15.05
CA ILE A 66 5.25 -3.01 15.74
C ILE A 66 6.23 -3.69 14.78
N GLU A 67 7.48 -3.80 15.24
CA GLU A 67 8.60 -4.41 14.50
C GLU A 67 8.76 -3.90 13.05
N ASP A 68 8.33 -2.66 12.79
CA ASP A 68 8.29 -2.05 11.45
C ASP A 68 7.52 -2.87 10.40
N LYS A 69 6.69 -3.83 10.83
CA LYS A 69 5.95 -4.76 9.96
C LYS A 69 4.45 -4.61 10.08
N PHE A 70 3.98 -4.37 11.30
CA PHE A 70 2.56 -4.36 11.62
C PHE A 70 2.15 -2.99 12.11
N SER A 71 0.99 -2.53 11.66
CA SER A 71 0.37 -1.31 12.15
C SER A 71 -0.97 -1.64 12.78
N VAL A 72 -1.23 -1.02 13.93
CA VAL A 72 -2.46 -1.19 14.67
C VAL A 72 -3.08 0.15 14.93
N TYR A 73 -4.39 0.24 14.77
CA TYR A 73 -5.18 1.37 15.21
C TYR A 73 -6.43 0.90 15.94
N LYS A 74 -6.75 1.50 17.09
CA LYS A 74 -8.00 1.27 17.79
C LYS A 74 -8.95 2.42 17.48
N ASP A 75 -10.06 2.13 16.81
CA ASP A 75 -11.06 3.17 16.51
C ASP A 75 -11.85 3.60 17.75
N ASP A 76 -12.62 4.67 17.59
CA ASP A 76 -13.41 5.27 18.67
C ASP A 76 -14.48 4.32 19.23
N ASN A 77 -14.88 3.30 18.48
CA ASN A 77 -15.80 2.24 18.93
C ASN A 77 -15.06 1.10 19.65
N GLY A 78 -13.74 1.22 19.82
CA GLY A 78 -12.88 0.22 20.45
C GLY A 78 -12.48 -0.92 19.52
N LYS A 79 -12.82 -0.89 18.23
CA LYS A 79 -12.45 -1.93 17.28
C LYS A 79 -10.99 -1.76 16.86
N ILE A 80 -10.27 -2.89 16.88
CA ILE A 80 -8.87 -2.96 16.46
C ILE A 80 -8.79 -3.22 14.95
N HIS A 81 -8.02 -2.38 14.27
CA HIS A 81 -7.63 -2.54 12.86
C HIS A 81 -6.17 -2.96 12.84
N ARG A 82 -5.89 -4.16 12.32
CA ARG A 82 -4.54 -4.72 12.17
C ARG A 82 -4.18 -4.74 10.70
N LEU A 83 -3.09 -4.06 10.36
CA LEU A 83 -2.68 -3.82 8.99
C LEU A 83 -1.17 -4.06 8.85
N GLN A 84 -0.73 -4.18 7.60
CA GLN A 84 0.68 -4.08 7.26
C GLN A 84 1.15 -2.63 7.43
N ALA A 85 2.29 -2.42 8.12
CA ALA A 85 2.90 -1.10 8.29
C ALA A 85 3.71 -0.63 7.06
N ILE A 86 3.83 -1.49 6.05
CA ILE A 86 4.61 -1.25 4.85
C ILE A 86 3.71 -0.78 3.71
N CYS A 87 4.08 0.35 3.11
CA CYS A 87 3.40 0.93 1.97
C CYS A 87 3.38 -0.03 0.77
N SER A 88 2.21 -0.28 0.21
CA SER A 88 2.01 -1.14 -0.96
C SER A 88 2.57 -0.58 -2.27
N HIS A 89 3.07 0.66 -2.28
CA HIS A 89 3.71 1.25 -3.45
C HIS A 89 5.11 0.65 -3.68
N MET A 90 6.06 0.98 -2.79
CA MET A 90 7.48 0.60 -2.94
C MET A 90 8.13 0.24 -1.59
N GLY A 91 7.33 -0.14 -0.59
CA GLY A 91 7.87 -0.75 0.63
C GLY A 91 8.33 0.20 1.73
N CYS A 92 8.01 1.49 1.68
CA CYS A 92 8.34 2.41 2.78
C CYS A 92 7.48 2.13 4.02
N LEU A 93 8.05 2.37 5.22
CA LEU A 93 7.29 2.33 6.46
C LEU A 93 6.27 3.48 6.51
N LEU A 94 5.05 3.17 6.93
CA LEU A 94 3.96 4.12 7.08
C LEU A 94 4.00 4.82 8.44
N VAL A 95 3.55 6.06 8.48
CA VAL A 95 3.43 6.87 9.69
C VAL A 95 1.96 7.16 9.95
N TRP A 96 1.54 7.09 11.21
CA TRP A 96 0.18 7.45 11.58
C TRP A 96 -0.02 8.96 11.60
N ASN A 97 -1.16 9.40 11.07
CA ASN A 97 -1.62 10.78 11.11
C ASN A 97 -2.87 10.88 12.00
N ASP A 98 -2.70 11.44 13.20
CA ASP A 98 -3.77 11.56 14.18
C ASP A 98 -4.90 12.50 13.77
N ALA A 99 -4.61 13.52 12.97
CA ALA A 99 -5.59 14.53 12.58
C ALA A 99 -6.60 13.97 11.58
N GLU A 100 -6.13 13.14 10.64
CA GLU A 100 -6.97 12.59 9.58
C GLU A 100 -7.31 11.09 9.78
N LYS A 101 -6.73 10.45 10.81
CA LYS A 101 -6.87 9.01 11.08
C LYS A 101 -6.46 8.16 9.87
N THR A 102 -5.27 8.48 9.34
CA THR A 102 -4.70 7.84 8.14
C THR A 102 -3.31 7.29 8.41
N TRP A 103 -2.93 6.30 7.60
CA TRP A 103 -1.55 5.87 7.44
C TRP A 103 -0.96 6.57 6.23
N ASP A 104 0.06 7.39 6.46
CA ASP A 104 0.68 8.24 5.45
C ASP A 104 2.10 7.72 5.13
N CYS A 105 2.40 7.59 3.84
CA CYS A 105 3.70 7.18 3.35
C CYS A 105 4.58 8.43 3.12
N PRO A 106 5.68 8.61 3.88
CA PRO A 106 6.51 9.82 3.78
C PRO A 106 7.31 9.90 2.48
N CYS A 107 7.45 8.80 1.74
CA CYS A 107 8.29 8.74 0.55
C CYS A 107 7.68 9.48 -0.64
N HIS A 108 6.42 9.17 -0.97
CA HIS A 108 5.74 9.71 -2.16
C HIS A 108 4.30 10.16 -1.87
N GLY A 109 3.92 10.22 -0.60
CA GLY A 109 2.62 10.75 -0.19
C GLY A 109 1.44 9.82 -0.40
N ALA A 110 1.65 8.52 -0.63
CA ALA A 110 0.54 7.55 -0.63
C ALA A 110 -0.16 7.57 0.74
N ARG A 111 -1.49 7.55 0.74
CA ARG A 111 -2.29 7.60 1.98
C ARG A 111 -3.31 6.49 2.00
N PHE A 112 -3.50 5.93 3.18
CA PHE A 112 -4.45 4.87 3.46
C PHE A 112 -5.34 5.27 4.63
N ASN A 113 -6.63 4.99 4.58
CA ASN A 113 -7.47 5.20 5.75
C ASN A 113 -7.12 4.23 6.88
N HIS A 114 -7.69 4.44 8.06
CA HIS A 114 -7.48 3.58 9.23
C HIS A 114 -7.87 2.09 9.03
N GLN A 115 -8.60 1.76 7.95
CA GLN A 115 -8.95 0.38 7.57
C GLN A 115 -8.04 -0.20 6.48
N GLY A 116 -6.98 0.54 6.10
CA GLY A 116 -6.00 0.14 5.10
C GLY A 116 -6.40 0.39 3.65
N LYS A 117 -7.52 1.08 3.39
CA LYS A 117 -7.95 1.42 2.02
C LYS A 117 -7.13 2.56 1.46
N VAL A 118 -6.67 2.45 0.22
CA VAL A 118 -6.03 3.56 -0.49
C VAL A 118 -7.01 4.73 -0.61
N ILE A 119 -6.58 5.91 -0.20
CA ILE A 119 -7.32 7.17 -0.37
C ILE A 119 -6.53 8.22 -1.15
N HIS A 120 -5.20 8.05 -1.27
CA HIS A 120 -4.35 8.89 -2.10
C HIS A 120 -3.19 8.08 -2.68
N GLY A 121 -2.90 8.30 -3.98
CA GLY A 121 -1.82 7.63 -4.70
C GLY A 121 -0.42 8.14 -4.30
N PRO A 122 0.66 7.53 -4.80
CA PRO A 122 0.71 6.64 -5.97
C PRO A 122 0.39 5.16 -5.72
N ALA A 123 0.17 4.74 -4.47
CA ALA A 123 -0.29 3.37 -4.21
C ALA A 123 -1.65 3.10 -4.87
N VAL A 124 -1.84 1.88 -5.40
CA VAL A 124 -3.10 1.43 -6.03
C VAL A 124 -3.66 0.14 -5.42
N VAL A 125 -2.97 -0.41 -4.41
CA VAL A 125 -3.35 -1.63 -3.71
C VAL A 125 -3.55 -1.31 -2.23
N ASP A 126 -4.65 -1.77 -1.65
CA ASP A 126 -4.93 -1.63 -0.23
C ASP A 126 -3.88 -2.36 0.64
N LEU A 127 -3.72 -1.93 1.90
CA LEU A 127 -2.85 -2.62 2.84
C LEU A 127 -3.42 -3.99 3.20
N LYS A 128 -2.53 -4.98 3.34
CA LYS A 128 -2.88 -6.30 3.85
C LYS A 128 -3.42 -6.18 5.28
N LYS A 129 -4.50 -6.94 5.56
CA LYS A 129 -5.14 -7.05 6.87
C LYS A 129 -4.69 -8.34 7.57
N TYR A 130 -4.69 -8.30 8.90
CA TYR A 130 -4.36 -9.42 9.77
C TYR A 130 -5.47 -9.72 10.78
#